data_AF-A0A850LTX8-F1
#
_entry.id   AF-A0A850LTX8-F1
#
_cell.length_a   1.000
_cell.length_b   1.000
_cell.length_c   1.000
_cell.angle_alpha   90.00
_cell.angle_beta   90.00
_cell.angle_gamma   90.00
#
_symmetry.space_group_name_H-M   'P 1'
#
loop_
_entity.id
_entity.type
_entity.pdbx_description
1 polymer ?
#
loop_
_entity_poly.entity_id
_entity_poly.type
_entity_poly.pdbx_seq_one_letter_code
_entity_poly.pdbx_strand_id
1 'polypeptide(L)' 'MKIPAKRGNIYDKEMRILAQDLEYYSFGCYPDKVENPVKVANIFAKHLGENRNTFLRKIRENKKFVWLKRKVEKR' A
#
# COMPACT_ATOMS: atom_id res chain seq x y z
N MET A 1 -10.86 12.72 0.56
CA MET A 1 -9.64 12.03 0.07
C MET A 1 -8.60 13.10 -0.21
N LYS A 2 -7.39 13.02 0.37
CA LYS A 2 -6.32 14.00 0.11
C LYS A 2 -5.38 13.44 -0.95
N ILE A 3 -5.12 14.20 -2.01
CA ILE A 3 -4.11 13.86 -3.01
C ILE A 3 -2.76 14.30 -2.45
N PRO A 4 -1.80 13.38 -2.20
CA PRO A 4 -0.48 13.78 -1.71
C PRO A 4 0.25 14.57 -2.79
N ALA A 5 0.87 15.68 -2.40
CA ALA A 5 1.77 16.42 -3.27
C ALA A 5 3.10 15.68 -3.41
N LYS A 6 3.76 15.85 -4.56
CA LYS A 6 5.13 15.36 -4.78
C LYS A 6 6.09 16.10 -3.83
N ARG A 7 6.95 15.37 -3.14
CA ARG A 7 8.00 15.99 -2.30
C ARG A 7 9.14 16.50 -3.19
N GLY A 8 9.66 17.69 -2.86
CA GLY A 8 10.84 18.24 -3.52
C GLY A 8 12.09 17.41 -3.24
N ASN A 9 13.03 17.40 -4.19
CA ASN A 9 14.34 16.79 -4.00
C ASN A 9 15.16 17.60 -2.99
N ILE A 10 15.96 16.92 -2.19
CA ILE A 10 16.96 17.50 -1.28
C ILE A 10 18.33 17.26 -1.90
N TYR A 11 19.14 18.31 -1.97
CA TYR A 11 20.47 18.29 -2.56
C TYR A 11 21.54 18.65 -1.54
N ASP A 12 22.77 18.20 -1.76
CA ASP A 12 23.94 18.77 -1.11
C ASP A 12 24.40 20.08 -1.78
N LYS A 13 25.48 20.68 -1.28
CA LYS A 13 26.04 21.93 -1.84
C LYS A 13 26.59 21.78 -3.27
N GLU A 14 26.81 20.56 -3.73
CA GLU A 14 27.30 20.24 -5.08
C GLU A 14 26.14 19.75 -5.99
N MET A 15 24.90 19.98 -5.59
CA MET A 15 23.68 19.59 -6.31
C MET A 15 23.49 18.07 -6.48
N ARG A 16 24.11 17.24 -5.64
CA ARG A 16 23.87 15.79 -5.63
C ARG A 16 22.62 15.47 -4.83
N ILE A 17 21.78 14.57 -5.34
CA ILE A 17 20.53 14.17 -4.68
C ILE A 17 20.86 13.41 -3.39
N LEU A 18 20.41 13.95 -2.26
CA LEU A 18 20.43 13.30 -0.95
C LEU A 18 19.10 12.60 -0.62
N ALA A 19 17.99 13.15 -1.11
CA ALA A 19 16.67 12.53 -1.00
C ALA A 19 15.78 12.95 -2.16
N GLN A 20 15.00 12.00 -2.67
CA GLN A 20 13.99 12.23 -3.69
C GLN A 20 12.68 11.55 -3.32
N ASP A 21 11.58 12.06 -3.88
CA ASP A 21 10.30 11.38 -3.78
C ASP A 21 10.27 10.16 -4.71
N LEU A 22 9.69 9.07 -4.21
CA LEU A 22 9.59 7.81 -4.94
C LEU A 22 8.12 7.43 -5.08
N GLU A 23 7.70 7.11 -6.30
CA GLU A 23 6.34 6.68 -6.56
C GLU A 23 6.11 5.26 -6.04
N TYR A 24 5.16 5.12 -5.12
CA TYR A 24 4.68 3.84 -4.63
C TYR A 24 3.16 3.79 -4.60
N TYR A 25 2.61 2.60 -4.79
CA TYR A 25 1.21 2.30 -4.55
C TYR A 25 0.96 1.89 -3.11
N SER A 26 -0.26 2.17 -2.64
CA SER A 26 -0.78 1.64 -1.38
C SER A 26 -2.16 1.06 -1.63
N PHE A 27 -2.34 -0.21 -1.26
CA PHE A 27 -3.62 -0.88 -1.33
C PHE A 27 -4.30 -0.83 0.03
N GLY A 28 -5.54 -0.39 0.03
CA GLY A 28 -6.43 -0.46 1.17
C GLY A 28 -7.83 -0.84 0.73
N CYS A 29 -8.65 -1.27 1.68
CA CYS A 29 -10.04 -1.59 1.42
C CYS A 29 -10.93 -1.11 2.56
N TYR A 30 -12.21 -1.01 2.27
CA TYR A 30 -13.29 -0.91 3.24
C TYR A 30 -13.79 -2.35 3.48
N PRO A 31 -13.47 -2.99 4.64
CA PRO A 31 -13.84 -4.38 4.94
C PRO A 31 -15.28 -4.77 4.61
N ASP A 32 -16.21 -3.89 4.96
CA ASP A 32 -17.65 -4.02 4.75
C ASP A 32 -18.06 -4.03 3.27
N LYS A 33 -17.18 -3.57 2.37
CA LYS A 33 -17.39 -3.57 0.91
C LYS A 33 -16.67 -4.69 0.18
N VAL A 34 -16.02 -5.62 0.89
CA VAL A 34 -15.30 -6.73 0.27
C VAL A 34 -16.19 -7.97 0.22
N GLU A 35 -16.75 -8.27 -0.96
CA GLU A 35 -17.65 -9.41 -1.17
C GLU A 35 -17.01 -10.77 -0.87
N ASN A 36 -15.77 -10.99 -1.31
CA ASN A 36 -15.06 -12.25 -1.10
C ASN A 36 -13.67 -12.02 -0.49
N PRO A 37 -13.58 -11.90 0.85
CA PRO A 37 -12.32 -11.67 1.56
C PRO A 37 -11.25 -12.73 1.27
N VAL A 38 -11.68 -13.98 1.08
CA VAL A 38 -10.80 -15.11 0.80
C VAL A 38 -10.15 -14.96 -0.58
N LYS A 39 -10.94 -14.65 -1.61
CA LYS A 39 -10.45 -14.44 -2.99
C LYS A 39 -9.47 -13.27 -3.03
N VAL A 40 -9.80 -12.15 -2.38
CA VAL A 40 -8.92 -10.98 -2.30
C VAL A 40 -7.60 -11.34 -1.60
N ALA A 41 -7.66 -12.01 -0.44
CA ALA A 41 -6.46 -12.43 0.27
C ALA A 41 -5.55 -13.36 -0.56
N ASN A 42 -6.11 -14.26 -1.35
CA ASN A 42 -5.34 -15.13 -2.26
C ASN A 42 -4.63 -14.35 -3.36
N ILE A 43 -5.32 -13.42 -4.02
CA ILE A 43 -4.75 -12.59 -5.09
C ILE A 43 -3.59 -11.76 -4.51
N PHE A 44 -3.82 -11.12 -3.37
CA PHE A 44 -2.80 -10.30 -2.72
C PHE A 44 -1.59 -11.11 -2.26
N ALA A 45 -1.80 -12.30 -1.70
CA ALA A 45 -0.70 -13.20 -1.32
C ALA A 45 0.15 -13.62 -2.52
N LYS A 46 -0.50 -13.97 -3.64
CA LYS A 46 0.17 -14.38 -4.88
C LYS A 46 1.07 -13.28 -5.45
N HIS A 47 0.59 -12.03 -5.44
CA HIS A 47 1.28 -10.92 -6.11
C HIS A 47 2.19 -10.10 -5.21
N LEU A 48 1.98 -10.10 -3.89
CA LEU A 48 2.71 -9.22 -2.97
C LEU A 48 3.66 -9.98 -2.01
N GLY A 49 3.79 -11.30 -2.16
CA GLY A 49 4.75 -12.12 -1.42
C GLY A 49 4.50 -12.21 0.08
N GLU A 50 3.29 -11.89 0.55
CA GLU A 50 2.88 -11.99 1.95
C GLU A 50 1.92 -13.15 2.17
N ASN A 51 1.89 -13.69 3.40
CA ASN A 51 0.98 -14.77 3.75
C ASN A 51 -0.50 -14.37 3.59
N ARG A 52 -1.31 -15.22 2.95
CA ARG A 52 -2.76 -15.06 2.79
C ARG A 52 -3.48 -14.71 4.09
N ASN A 53 -3.14 -15.36 5.20
CA ASN A 53 -3.77 -15.13 6.50
C ASN A 53 -3.52 -13.71 7.01
N THR A 54 -2.41 -13.07 6.65
CA THR A 54 -2.14 -11.67 6.97
C THR A 54 -3.16 -10.76 6.32
N PHE A 55 -3.44 -10.94 5.01
CA PHE A 55 -4.45 -10.15 4.30
C PHE A 55 -5.86 -10.48 4.77
N LEU A 56 -6.19 -11.76 4.94
CA LEU A 56 -7.51 -12.17 5.37
C LEU A 56 -7.85 -11.63 6.77
N ARG A 57 -6.88 -11.62 7.69
CA ARG A 57 -7.03 -11.01 9.01
C ARG A 57 -7.35 -9.52 8.89
N LYS A 58 -6.58 -8.77 8.10
CA LYS A 58 -6.79 -7.33 7.87
C LYS A 58 -8.18 -7.06 7.28
N ILE A 59 -8.60 -7.80 6.26
CA ILE A 59 -9.90 -7.62 5.59
C ILE A 59 -11.06 -7.93 6.54
N ARG A 60 -10.88 -8.83 7.51
CA ARG A 60 -11.91 -9.19 8.49
C ARG A 60 -11.89 -8.35 9.77
N GLU A 61 -11.02 -7.33 9.85
CA GLU A 61 -11.03 -6.41 11.00
C GLU A 61 -12.33 -5.60 11.01
N ASN A 62 -12.90 -5.40 12.20
CA ASN A 62 -14.06 -4.52 12.40
C ASN A 62 -13.61 -3.04 12.38
N LYS A 63 -13.14 -2.59 11.23
CA LYS A 63 -12.71 -1.20 10.98
C LYS A 63 -13.33 -0.71 9.68
N LYS A 64 -13.62 0.58 9.60
CA LYS A 64 -14.13 1.20 8.36
C LYS A 64 -13.14 1.09 7.21
N PHE A 65 -11.84 1.20 7.48
CA PHE A 65 -10.81 1.14 6.45
C PHE A 65 -9.57 0.44 7.00
N VAL A 66 -8.93 -0.38 6.17
CA VAL A 66 -7.69 -1.08 6.50
C VAL A 66 -6.67 -0.95 5.37
N TRP A 67 -5.40 -0.81 5.73
CA TRP A 67 -4.29 -0.93 4.79
C TRP A 67 -3.96 -2.39 4.59
N LEU A 68 -4.04 -2.86 3.34
CA LEU A 68 -3.63 -4.21 2.97
C LEU A 68 -2.12 -4.27 2.81
N LYS A 69 -1.56 -3.35 2.02
CA LYS A 69 -0.12 -3.19 1.80
C LYS A 69 0.20 -1.74 1.45
N ARG A 70 1.33 -1.23 1.94
CA ARG A 70 1.84 0.10 1.62
C ARG A 70 3.22 -0.01 1.00
N LYS A 71 3.63 1.04 0.28
CA LYS A 71 4.93 1.10 -0.41
C LYS A 71 5.13 -0.06 -1.40
N VAL A 72 4.09 -0.38 -2.18
CA VAL A 72 4.21 -1.34 -3.28
C VAL A 72 4.82 -0.62 -4.46
N GLU A 73 5.89 -1.18 -5.02
CA GLU A 73 6.57 -0.56 -6.15
C GLU A 73 5.71 -0.66 -7.41
N LYS A 74 5.88 0.31 -8.30
CA LYS A 74 5.13 0.41 -9.56
C LYS A 74 5.55 -0.58 -10.64
N ARG A 75 6.65 -1.30 -10.40
CA ARG A 75 7.33 -2.16 -11.37
C ARG A 75 6.59 -3.46 -11.67
#